data_AF-A0A950ZQJ0-F1
#
_entry.id   AF-A0A950ZQJ0-F1
#
_cell.length_a   1.000
_cell.length_b   1.000
_cell.length_c   1.000
_cell.angle_alpha   90.00
_cell.angle_beta   90.00
_cell.angle_gamma   90.00
#
_symmetry.space_group_name_H-M   'P 1'
#
loop_
_entity.id
_entity.type
_entity.pdbx_description
1 polymer ?
#
loop_
_entity_poly.entity_id
_entity_poly.type
_entity_poly.pdbx_seq_one_letter_code
_entity_poly.pdbx_strand_id
1 'polypeptide(L)' 'EIAGKTGTASVATSSGYGGDVIASFAGFMPVNNPQFTMMVILRYPQENRMPRFGALLAAPVWRDVARIIIDQWRITP' A
#
# COMPACT_ATOMS: atom_id res chain seq x y z
N GLU A 1 2.94 -11.10 12.54
CA GLU A 1 1.75 -11.02 11.65
C GLU A 1 1.56 -9.59 11.14
N ILE A 2 0.76 -9.39 10.08
CA ILE A 2 0.47 -8.07 9.50
C ILE A 2 -1.04 -7.84 9.49
N ALA A 3 -1.49 -6.65 9.93
CA ALA A 3 -2.84 -6.17 9.70
C ALA A 3 -2.79 -5.01 8.71
N GLY A 4 -3.61 -5.07 7.67
CA GLY A 4 -3.62 -4.01 6.66
C GLY A 4 -4.87 -4.02 5.79
N LYS A 5 -5.05 -2.91 5.07
CA LYS A 5 -6.15 -2.67 4.15
C LYS A 5 -5.60 -2.10 2.85
N THR A 6 -6.11 -2.63 1.74
CA THR A 6 -5.89 -2.10 0.40
C THR A 6 -6.95 -1.04 0.06
N GLY A 7 -6.54 -0.01 -0.68
CA GLY A 7 -7.42 0.99 -1.29
C GLY A 7 -7.13 1.14 -2.78
N THR A 8 -8.18 1.35 -3.56
CA THR A 8 -8.08 1.84 -4.94
C THR A 8 -9.13 2.92 -5.11
N ALA A 9 -8.72 4.16 -5.35
CA ALA A 9 -9.62 5.28 -5.51
C ALA A 9 -9.51 5.84 -6.93
N SER A 10 -10.64 6.01 -7.62
CA SER A 10 -10.66 6.73 -8.90
C SER A 10 -10.33 8.21 -8.68
N VAL A 11 -9.56 8.80 -9.59
CA VAL A 11 -9.19 10.21 -9.49
C VAL A 11 -10.30 11.09 -10.04
N ALA A 12 -10.66 12.13 -9.28
CA ALA A 12 -11.62 13.13 -9.73
C ALA A 12 -11.04 14.01 -10.83
N THR A 13 -11.89 14.38 -11.77
CA THR A 13 -11.68 15.27 -12.91
C THR A 13 -12.76 16.35 -12.89
N SER A 14 -12.66 17.35 -13.75
CA SER A 14 -13.69 18.38 -13.89
C SER A 14 -15.07 17.84 -14.29
N SER A 15 -15.15 16.63 -14.84
CA SER A 15 -16.39 16.00 -15.34
C SER A 15 -16.82 14.74 -14.58
N GLY A 16 -16.29 14.51 -13.36
CA GLY A 16 -16.56 13.30 -12.57
C GLY A 16 -15.29 12.49 -12.31
N TYR A 17 -15.35 11.16 -12.27
CA TYR A 17 -14.17 10.31 -12.06
C TYR A 17 -13.55 9.88 -13.39
N GLY A 18 -12.23 10.03 -13.52
CA GLY A 18 -11.47 9.60 -14.70
C GLY A 18 -11.04 8.13 -14.60
N GLY A 19 -10.26 7.68 -15.61
CA GLY A 19 -9.67 6.33 -15.64
C GLY A 19 -8.40 6.18 -14.81
N ASP A 20 -7.86 7.29 -14.31
CA ASP A 20 -6.74 7.30 -13.37
C ASP A 20 -7.18 6.85 -11.98
N VAL A 21 -6.24 6.22 -11.27
CA VAL A 21 -6.46 5.75 -9.91
C VAL A 21 -5.31 6.14 -8.99
N ILE A 22 -5.62 6.18 -7.69
CA ILE A 22 -4.65 6.15 -6.60
C ILE A 22 -4.74 4.77 -5.99
N ALA A 23 -3.64 4.01 -6.06
CA ALA A 23 -3.52 2.69 -5.47
C ALA A 23 -2.80 2.80 -4.13
N SER A 24 -3.34 2.20 -3.06
CA SER A 24 -2.77 2.34 -1.73
C SER A 24 -2.85 1.06 -0.89
N PHE A 25 -1.94 0.99 0.08
CA PHE A 25 -1.98 -0.01 1.15
C PHE A 25 -1.56 0.65 2.46
N ALA A 26 -2.39 0.52 3.48
CA ALA A 26 -2.09 0.97 4.84
C ALA A 26 -2.09 -0.25 5.77
N GLY A 27 -1.10 -0.34 6.66
CA GLY A 27 -1.01 -1.45 7.59
C GLY A 27 -0.02 -1.21 8.73
N PHE A 28 -0.03 -2.12 9.70
CA PHE A 28 0.83 -2.10 10.87
C PHE A 28 1.28 -3.50 11.26
N MET A 29 2.37 -3.57 12.03
CA MET A 29 2.99 -4.82 12.49
C MET A 29 3.84 -4.60 13.75
N PRO A 30 3.98 -5.62 14.63
CA PRO A 30 3.15 -6.83 14.77
C PRO A 30 1.68 -6.53 15.07
N VAL A 31 0.77 -7.49 14.85
CA VAL A 31 -0.68 -7.25 15.05
C VAL A 31 -1.02 -7.04 16.52
N ASN A 32 -0.44 -7.86 17.40
CA ASN A 32 -0.77 -7.85 18.83
C ASN A 32 -0.06 -6.73 19.62
N ASN A 33 1.06 -6.22 19.10
CA ASN A 33 1.81 -5.11 19.70
C ASN A 33 2.46 -4.27 18.59
N PRO A 34 1.70 -3.37 17.93
CA PRO A 34 2.17 -2.63 16.77
C PRO A 34 3.40 -1.77 17.10
N GLN A 35 4.50 -2.00 16.38
CA GLN A 35 5.73 -1.22 16.52
C GLN A 35 5.89 -0.19 15.40
N PHE A 36 5.25 -0.41 14.25
CA PHE A 36 5.15 0.59 13.20
C PHE A 36 3.83 0.50 12.45
N THR A 37 3.43 1.66 11.90
CA THR A 37 2.34 1.82 10.94
C THR A 37 2.92 2.47 9.69
N MET A 38 2.52 2.01 8.52
CA MET A 38 2.98 2.54 7.24
C MET A 38 1.85 2.58 6.23
N MET A 39 1.83 3.64 5.42
CA MET A 39 0.94 3.76 4.27
C MET A 39 1.78 3.99 3.01
N VAL A 40 1.54 3.16 2.00
CA VAL A 40 2.11 3.33 0.67
C VAL A 40 1.02 3.84 -0.26
N ILE A 41 1.33 4.90 -1.00
CA ILE A 41 0.43 5.53 -1.98
C ILE A 41 1.15 5.62 -3.31
N LEU A 42 0.58 5.01 -4.33
CA LEU A 42 1.00 5.13 -5.72
C LEU A 42 0.01 6.04 -6.44
N ARG A 43 0.48 7.22 -6.84
CA ARG A 43 -0.33 8.21 -7.55
C ARG A 43 -0.20 7.98 -9.05
N TYR A 44 -1.33 7.88 -9.76
CA TYR A 44 -1.38 7.75 -11.22
C TYR A 44 -0.44 6.65 -11.76
N PRO A 45 -0.47 5.40 -11.22
CA PRO A 45 0.47 4.37 -11.65
C PRO A 45 0.24 4.03 -13.12
N GLN A 46 1.30 4.14 -13.93
CA GLN A 46 1.28 3.84 -15.36
C GLN A 46 1.53 2.34 -15.58
N GLU A 47 0.53 1.52 -15.26
CA GLU A 47 0.56 0.06 -15.42
C GLU A 47 -0.51 -0.38 -16.42
N ASN A 48 -0.07 -1.18 -17.40
CA ASN A 48 -0.85 -1.62 -18.56
C ASN A 48 -0.98 -3.15 -18.66
N ARG A 49 -0.21 -3.91 -17.88
CA ARG A 49 -0.16 -5.38 -17.92
C ARG A 49 -1.07 -6.03 -16.87
N MET A 50 -1.54 -5.27 -15.89
CA MET A 50 -2.40 -5.76 -14.80
C MET A 50 -3.34 -4.66 -14.28
N PRO A 51 -4.44 -5.02 -13.58
CA PRO A 51 -5.33 -4.04 -12.94
C PRO A 51 -4.58 -3.17 -11.94
N ARG A 52 -4.90 -1.86 -11.93
CA ARG A 52 -4.26 -0.87 -11.04
C ARG A 52 -4.83 -0.88 -9.61
N PHE A 53 -4.97 -2.07 -9.03
CA PHE A 53 -5.49 -2.24 -7.67
C PHE A 53 -4.40 -2.08 -6.62
N GLY A 54 -4.74 -1.46 -5.48
CA GLY A 54 -3.85 -1.33 -4.32
C GLY A 54 -3.24 -2.65 -3.86
N ALA A 55 -4.02 -3.74 -3.90
CA ALA A 55 -3.57 -5.08 -3.55
C ALA A 55 -2.47 -5.62 -4.47
N LEU A 56 -2.48 -5.23 -5.75
CA LEU A 56 -1.51 -5.70 -6.75
C LEU A 56 -0.29 -4.78 -6.84
N LEU A 57 -0.48 -3.47 -6.66
CA LEU A 57 0.57 -2.48 -6.86
C LEU A 57 1.20 -1.99 -5.54
N ALA A 58 0.39 -1.54 -4.58
CA ALA A 58 0.88 -0.91 -3.36
C ALA A 58 1.26 -1.92 -2.26
N ALA A 59 0.55 -3.05 -2.17
CA ALA A 59 0.82 -4.06 -1.15
C ALA A 59 2.22 -4.72 -1.28
N PRO A 60 2.72 -5.08 -2.49
CA PRO A 60 4.09 -5.59 -2.62
C PRO A 60 5.15 -4.58 -2.19
N VAL A 61 4.96 -3.30 -2.54
CA VAL A 61 5.86 -2.21 -2.09
C VAL A 61 5.84 -2.09 -0.57
N TRP A 62 4.65 -2.12 0.05
CA TRP A 62 4.54 -2.10 1.51
C TRP A 62 5.29 -3.28 2.15
N ARG A 63 5.11 -4.50 1.62
CA ARG A 63 5.80 -5.70 2.10
C ARG A 63 7.33 -5.57 2.02
N ASP A 64 7.83 -5.07 0.89
CA ASP A 64 9.28 -5.00 0.67
C ASP A 64 9.93 -3.92 1.56
N VAL A 65 9.27 -2.78 1.79
CA VAL A 65 9.72 -1.78 2.76
C VAL A 65 9.60 -2.29 4.20
N ALA A 66 8.50 -2.97 4.54
CA ALA A 66 8.31 -3.54 5.87
C ALA A 66 9.42 -4.54 6.24
N ARG A 67 9.89 -5.35 5.28
CA ARG A 67 11.05 -6.25 5.49
C ARG A 67 12.31 -5.50 5.89
N ILE A 68 12.56 -4.35 5.28
CA ILE A 68 13.71 -3.49 5.62
C ILE A 68 13.54 -2.92 7.04
N ILE A 69 12.34 -2.44 7.38
CA ILE A 69 12.03 -1.90 8.72
C ILE A 69 12.23 -2.98 9.79
N ILE A 70 11.71 -4.19 9.56
CA ILE A 70 11.84 -5.32 10.50
C ILE A 70 13.31 -5.62 10.81
N ASP A 71 14.16 -5.69 9.78
CA ASP A 71 15.58 -5.97 9.96
C ASP A 71 16.31 -4.81 10.66
N GLN A 72 16.11 -3.58 10.18
CA GLN A 72 16.80 -2.40 10.72
C GLN A 72 16.42 -2.09 12.17
N TRP A 73 15.13 -2.26 12.51
CA TRP A 73 14.61 -1.93 13.84
C TRP A 73 14.64 -3.13 14.78
N ARG A 74 15.13 -4.28 14.32
CA ARG A 74 15.23 -5.53 15.08
C ARG A 74 13.88 -5.93 15.69
N ILE A 75 12.81 -5.81 14.90
CA ILE A 75 11.47 -6.22 15.32
C ILE A 75 11.46 -7.75 15.35
N THR A 76 11.36 -8.30 16.56
CA THR A 76 11.27 -9.75 16.76
C THR A 76 10.00 -10.29 16.09
N PRO A 77 10.07 -11.40 15.34
CA PRO A 77 8.90 -12.04 14.73
C PRO A 77 7.80 -12.38 15.72
#